data_AF-I0FE66-F1
#
_entry.id   AF-I0FE66-F1
#
_cell.length_a   1.000
_cell.length_b   1.000
_cell.length_c   1.000
_cell.angle_alpha   90.00
_cell.angle_beta   90.00
_cell.angle_gamma   90.00
#
_symmetry.space_group_name_H-M   'P 1'
#
loop_
_entity.id
_entity.type
_entity.pdbx_description
1 polymer ?
#
loop_
_entity_poly.entity_id
_entity_poly.type
_entity_poly.pdbx_seq_one_letter_code
_entity_poly.pdbx_strand_id
1 'polypeptide(L)'
;MKLFGLLTGTLVYSVGSIAKNRPVRKVFDLKRNTSSGNVRVQGSFNISDKEQVFYTLKTRVIAYREEINGLYSQFNSGKFLLNIPFKKISSDFSDSDKQYKIYSSLGYDMEVIKQLGNVLNKLDFNSPHFINIDADVAYKLLKFLNNITDYAKTLVNYYLSDETLLHIKSSKDKLRITEIYNHLEDFITLRENCMSKIKLQIAYLESKITRESVLTGMKEMVAYEGEIGQDINLMSTIAITIWSLS
;
A
#
# COMPACT_ATOMS: atom_id res chain seq x y z
N MET A 1 33.28 27.80 -4.98
CA MET A 1 32.57 26.62 -4.42
C MET A 1 31.07 26.94 -4.48
N LYS A 2 30.30 26.16 -5.24
CA LYS A 2 28.95 26.52 -5.74
C LYS A 2 27.89 26.57 -4.63
N LEU A 3 27.16 27.69 -4.55
CA LEU A 3 25.84 27.77 -3.93
C LEU A 3 24.79 27.12 -4.85
N PHE A 4 23.94 26.26 -4.30
CA PHE A 4 22.63 25.94 -4.87
C PHE A 4 21.57 26.47 -3.92
N GLY A 5 20.90 27.55 -4.33
CA GLY A 5 19.74 28.10 -3.63
C GLY A 5 18.48 27.31 -3.97
N LEU A 6 17.67 27.01 -2.94
CA LEU A 6 16.32 26.48 -3.06
C LEU A 6 15.41 27.47 -3.81
N LEU A 7 14.67 26.97 -4.79
CA LEU A 7 13.50 27.65 -5.36
C LEU A 7 12.24 26.94 -4.85
N THR A 8 11.62 27.51 -3.82
CA THR A 8 10.26 27.16 -3.38
C THR A 8 9.25 27.92 -4.23
N GLY A 9 8.56 27.23 -5.13
CA GLY A 9 7.44 27.79 -5.88
C GLY A 9 6.12 27.53 -5.14
N THR A 10 5.48 28.59 -4.67
CA THR A 10 4.16 28.53 -4.02
C THR A 10 3.05 28.40 -5.08
N LEU A 11 2.17 27.39 -4.94
CA LEU A 11 0.96 27.24 -5.73
C LEU A 11 -0.19 28.03 -5.07
N VAL A 12 -0.73 29.02 -5.77
CA VAL A 12 -1.98 29.70 -5.39
C VAL A 12 -3.09 29.20 -6.31
N TYR A 13 -4.11 28.55 -5.73
CA TYR A 13 -5.33 28.18 -6.44
C TYR A 13 -6.38 29.28 -6.27
N SER A 14 -6.89 29.80 -7.39
CA SER A 14 -8.14 30.56 -7.42
C SER A 14 -9.22 29.68 -8.04
N VAL A 15 -10.30 29.44 -7.29
CA VAL A 15 -11.49 28.72 -7.74
C VAL A 15 -12.40 29.71 -8.46
N GLY A 16 -12.66 29.46 -9.75
CA GLY A 16 -13.63 30.18 -10.57
C GLY A 16 -14.36 29.20 -11.48
N SER A 17 -15.69 29.29 -11.48
CA SER A 17 -16.70 28.39 -12.06
C SER A 17 -16.67 28.18 -13.59
N ILE A 18 -16.90 26.92 -13.98
CA ILE A 18 -17.61 26.35 -15.15
C ILE A 18 -17.67 27.17 -16.48
N ALA A 19 -17.04 26.65 -17.55
CA ALA A 19 -17.66 26.47 -18.87
C ALA A 19 -16.74 25.74 -19.91
N LYS A 20 -17.28 24.64 -20.46
CA LYS A 20 -17.12 24.05 -21.81
C LYS A 20 -15.71 23.80 -22.41
N ASN A 21 -15.44 22.52 -22.68
CA ASN A 21 -14.56 21.93 -23.71
C ASN A 21 -13.58 22.90 -24.42
N ARG A 22 -12.37 23.03 -23.87
CA ARG A 22 -11.17 23.41 -24.63
C ARG A 22 -9.94 22.68 -24.06
N PRO A 23 -8.97 22.28 -24.90
CA PRO A 23 -7.73 21.70 -24.41
C PRO A 23 -6.98 22.76 -23.59
N VAL A 24 -6.62 22.40 -22.36
CA VAL A 24 -5.91 23.27 -21.42
C VAL A 24 -4.50 23.52 -21.98
N ARG A 25 -4.31 24.66 -22.64
CA ARG A 25 -3.03 25.13 -23.14
C ARG A 25 -2.23 25.72 -21.97
N LYS A 26 -1.39 24.91 -21.30
CA LYS A 26 -0.46 25.43 -20.29
C LYS A 26 0.67 26.19 -20.99
N VAL A 27 0.72 27.50 -20.79
CA VAL A 27 1.82 28.38 -21.22
C VAL A 27 2.81 28.48 -20.07
N PHE A 28 4.05 28.06 -20.29
CA PHE A 28 5.16 28.31 -19.37
C PHE A 28 6.05 29.38 -19.98
N ASP A 29 6.14 30.55 -19.33
CA ASP A 29 7.13 31.57 -19.67
C ASP A 29 8.42 31.29 -18.90
N LEU A 30 9.36 30.60 -19.56
CA LEU A 30 10.73 30.48 -19.05
C LEU A 30 11.53 31.69 -19.54
N LYS A 31 11.75 32.67 -18.65
CA LYS A 31 12.56 33.86 -18.96
C LYS A 31 14.05 33.49 -18.95
N ARG A 32 14.61 33.19 -20.13
CA ARG A 32 16.05 33.01 -20.32
C ARG A 32 16.66 34.33 -20.80
N ASN A 33 17.45 34.98 -19.94
CA ASN A 33 18.25 36.15 -20.33
C ASN A 33 19.47 35.68 -21.13
N THR A 34 19.38 35.66 -22.44
CA THR A 34 20.53 35.78 -23.35
C THR A 34 20.12 36.62 -24.55
N SER A 35 20.82 37.73 -24.72
CA SER A 35 20.73 38.66 -25.83
C SER A 35 20.86 38.00 -27.21
N SER A 36 20.06 38.47 -28.16
CA SER A 36 20.05 38.19 -29.60
C SER A 36 19.05 37.14 -30.08
N GLY A 37 18.11 37.60 -30.91
CA GLY A 37 17.22 36.77 -31.73
C GLY A 37 15.97 36.25 -31.02
N ASN A 38 14.83 36.92 -31.19
CA ASN A 38 13.51 36.40 -30.82
C ASN A 38 13.13 35.21 -31.73
N VAL A 39 13.71 34.03 -31.48
CA VAL A 39 13.14 32.78 -31.96
C VAL A 39 12.19 32.30 -30.87
N ARG A 40 10.91 32.63 -31.00
CA ARG A 40 9.84 31.95 -30.26
C ARG A 40 9.78 30.51 -30.77
N VAL A 41 10.53 29.61 -30.15
CA VAL A 41 10.26 28.18 -30.26
C VAL A 41 9.01 27.91 -29.45
N GLN A 42 7.86 28.11 -30.09
CA GLN A 42 6.56 27.74 -29.54
C GLN A 42 6.41 26.23 -29.73
N GLY A 43 7.19 25.45 -28.98
CA GLY A 43 7.05 24.01 -28.94
C GLY A 43 5.78 23.67 -28.16
N SER A 44 4.68 23.37 -28.85
CA SER A 44 3.61 22.61 -28.22
C SER A 44 4.17 21.21 -27.95
N PHE A 45 4.46 20.88 -26.70
CA PHE A 45 4.60 19.49 -26.30
C PHE A 45 3.21 18.86 -26.41
N ASN A 46 2.86 18.38 -27.60
CA ASN A 46 1.71 17.52 -27.80
C ASN A 46 2.07 16.16 -27.20
N ILE A 47 1.86 16.03 -25.90
CA ILE A 47 1.92 14.73 -25.22
C ILE A 47 0.78 13.90 -25.80
N SER A 48 1.10 12.73 -26.33
CA SER A 48 0.09 11.81 -26.85
C SER A 48 -0.82 11.31 -25.73
N ASP A 49 -2.05 10.94 -26.05
CA ASP A 49 -2.98 10.29 -25.10
C ASP A 49 -2.33 9.09 -24.37
N LYS A 50 -1.52 8.30 -25.09
CA LYS A 50 -0.78 7.17 -24.51
C LYS A 50 0.20 7.65 -23.43
N GLU A 51 0.96 8.70 -23.72
CA GLU A 51 1.92 9.26 -22.76
C GLU A 51 1.22 9.87 -21.56
N GLN A 52 0.06 10.52 -21.74
CA GLN A 52 -0.72 11.05 -20.64
C GLN A 52 -1.15 9.93 -19.68
N VAL A 53 -1.74 8.84 -20.21
CA VAL A 53 -2.15 7.69 -19.39
C VAL A 53 -0.94 7.04 -18.70
N PHE A 54 0.19 6.91 -19.40
CA PHE A 54 1.42 6.40 -18.80
C PHE A 54 1.91 7.25 -17.62
N TYR A 55 1.95 8.58 -17.76
CA TYR A 55 2.39 9.43 -16.66
C TYR A 55 1.42 9.44 -15.48
N THR A 56 0.12 9.27 -15.72
CA THR A 56 -0.88 9.03 -14.65
C THR A 56 -0.55 7.75 -13.89
N LEU A 57 -0.35 6.63 -14.59
CA LEU A 57 0.06 5.36 -13.97
C LEU A 57 1.36 5.51 -13.16
N LYS A 58 2.40 6.05 -13.78
CA LYS A 58 3.71 6.23 -13.11
C LYS A 58 3.59 7.07 -11.85
N THR A 59 2.86 8.19 -11.92
CA THR A 59 2.67 9.08 -10.76
C THR A 59 1.94 8.36 -9.64
N ARG A 60 0.91 7.58 -9.97
CA ARG A 60 0.15 6.82 -8.98
C ARG A 60 0.98 5.72 -8.32
N VAL A 61 1.79 4.99 -9.08
CA VAL A 61 2.72 3.99 -8.54
C VAL A 61 3.72 4.63 -7.57
N ILE A 62 4.29 5.79 -7.93
CA ILE A 62 5.23 6.52 -7.05
C ILE A 62 4.53 6.94 -5.77
N ALA A 63 3.35 7.58 -5.86
CA ALA A 63 2.58 8.00 -4.69
C ALA A 63 2.26 6.82 -3.77
N TYR A 64 1.80 5.70 -4.34
CA TYR A 64 1.46 4.52 -3.56
C TYR A 64 2.70 3.85 -2.92
N ARG A 65 3.84 3.83 -3.63
CA ARG A 65 5.13 3.37 -3.10
C ARG A 65 5.57 4.23 -1.90
N GLU A 66 5.39 5.55 -1.99
CA GLU A 66 5.66 6.48 -0.90
C GLU A 66 4.70 6.29 0.29
N GLU A 67 3.41 6.05 0.04
CA GLU A 67 2.43 5.74 1.10
C GLU A 67 2.81 4.47 1.87
N ILE A 68 3.24 3.40 1.18
CA ILE A 68 3.66 2.14 1.81
C ILE A 68 4.95 2.33 2.62
N ASN A 69 5.94 3.02 2.06
CA ASN A 69 7.28 3.13 2.67
C ASN A 69 7.37 4.25 3.72
N GLY A 70 6.61 5.33 3.56
CA GLY A 70 6.69 6.55 4.39
C GLY A 70 6.27 6.33 5.83
N LEU A 71 5.31 5.44 6.08
CA LEU A 71 4.79 5.16 7.42
C LEU A 71 5.85 4.51 8.35
N TYR A 72 6.85 3.83 7.80
CA TYR A 72 7.93 3.21 8.58
C TYR A 72 8.77 4.27 9.32
N SER A 73 9.04 5.41 8.69
CA SER A 73 9.91 6.46 9.25
C SER A 73 9.37 7.11 10.53
N GLN A 74 8.06 7.04 10.75
CA GLN A 74 7.37 7.63 11.90
C GLN A 74 7.10 6.61 13.01
N PHE A 75 7.23 5.32 12.71
CA PHE A 75 6.92 4.25 13.65
C PHE A 75 8.11 3.97 14.58
N ASN A 76 8.00 4.40 15.84
CA ASN A 76 8.97 4.10 16.88
C ASN A 76 8.47 2.97 17.78
N SER A 77 8.71 1.72 17.37
CA SER A 77 8.37 0.53 18.17
C SER A 77 9.07 0.48 19.53
N GLY A 78 10.21 1.18 19.68
CA GLY A 78 11.04 1.16 20.89
C GLY A 78 10.45 1.85 22.11
N LYS A 79 9.34 2.60 21.96
CA LYS A 79 8.69 3.30 23.08
C LYS A 79 7.55 2.52 23.75
N PHE A 80 7.12 1.39 23.19
CA PHE A 80 5.91 0.71 23.65
C PHE A 80 6.11 -0.80 23.80
N LEU A 81 5.69 -1.33 24.94
CA LEU A 81 5.56 -2.77 25.16
C LEU A 81 4.32 -3.27 24.40
N LEU A 82 4.49 -3.54 23.10
CA LEU A 82 3.42 -4.09 22.25
C LEU A 82 3.01 -5.52 22.66
N ASN A 83 3.87 -6.20 23.42
CA ASN A 83 3.66 -7.52 24.04
C ASN A 83 3.02 -8.58 23.13
N ILE A 84 3.26 -8.51 21.81
CA ILE A 84 2.74 -9.52 20.89
C ILE A 84 3.56 -10.80 21.07
N PRO A 85 2.92 -11.96 21.33
CA PRO A 85 3.62 -13.21 21.64
C PRO A 85 4.17 -13.91 20.39
N PHE A 86 4.85 -13.19 19.49
CA PHE A 86 5.34 -13.70 18.19
C PHE A 86 6.08 -15.03 18.30
N LYS A 87 7.09 -15.10 19.18
CA LYS A 87 7.92 -16.29 19.38
C LYS A 87 7.13 -17.49 19.92
N LYS A 88 6.06 -17.25 20.67
CA LYS A 88 5.17 -18.32 21.19
C LYS A 88 4.23 -18.83 20.10
N ILE A 89 3.83 -17.96 19.18
CA ILE A 89 2.99 -18.32 18.04
C ILE A 89 3.79 -19.12 17.02
N SER A 90 4.94 -18.61 16.56
CA SER A 90 5.84 -19.33 15.66
C SER A 90 7.22 -18.67 15.62
N SER A 91 8.28 -19.48 15.50
CA SER A 91 9.65 -19.01 15.29
C SER A 91 9.78 -18.14 14.03
N ASP A 92 8.91 -18.34 13.05
CA ASP A 92 8.88 -17.60 11.79
C ASP A 92 8.71 -16.09 11.99
N PHE A 93 7.99 -15.68 13.04
CA PHE A 93 7.76 -14.28 13.38
C PHE A 93 8.81 -13.70 14.33
N SER A 94 9.93 -14.41 14.56
CA SER A 94 11.10 -13.84 15.25
C SER A 94 11.85 -12.84 14.37
N ASP A 95 11.66 -12.93 13.05
CA ASP A 95 12.22 -12.01 12.07
C ASP A 95 11.56 -10.63 12.15
N SER A 96 12.38 -9.58 12.27
CA SER A 96 11.90 -8.21 12.40
C SER A 96 11.16 -7.69 11.17
N ASP A 97 11.56 -8.08 9.96
CA ASP A 97 10.87 -7.68 8.72
C ASP A 97 9.44 -8.22 8.70
N LYS A 98 9.21 -9.47 9.13
CA LYS A 98 7.85 -10.01 9.27
C LYS A 98 7.03 -9.28 10.33
N GLN A 99 7.64 -8.89 11.44
CA GLN A 99 6.96 -8.07 12.46
C GLN A 99 6.59 -6.69 11.91
N TYR A 100 7.50 -6.04 11.18
CA TYR A 100 7.22 -4.75 10.54
C TYR A 100 6.11 -4.83 9.49
N LYS A 101 6.04 -5.91 8.72
CA LYS A 101 4.93 -6.14 7.78
C LYS A 101 3.59 -6.24 8.48
N ILE A 102 3.55 -6.89 9.64
CA ILE A 102 2.34 -6.97 10.48
C ILE A 102 1.94 -5.56 10.92
N TYR A 103 2.87 -4.77 11.47
CA TYR A 103 2.58 -3.39 11.86
C TYR A 103 2.12 -2.53 10.68
N SER A 104 2.77 -2.67 9.52
CA SER A 104 2.41 -1.96 8.30
C SER A 104 1.01 -2.30 7.79
N SER A 105 0.57 -3.56 7.92
CA SER A 105 -0.77 -3.98 7.54
C SER A 105 -1.87 -3.46 8.47
N LEU A 106 -1.47 -2.99 9.65
CA LEU A 106 -2.34 -2.26 10.58
C LEU A 106 -2.17 -0.74 10.42
N GLY A 107 -1.46 -0.30 9.39
CA GLY A 107 -1.18 1.13 9.14
C GLY A 107 -0.32 1.76 10.23
N TYR A 108 0.47 0.96 10.95
CA TYR A 108 1.25 1.39 12.12
C TYR A 108 0.41 2.05 13.21
N ASP A 109 -0.89 1.73 13.26
CA ASP A 109 -1.81 2.21 14.28
C ASP A 109 -1.51 1.55 15.62
N MET A 110 -0.91 2.33 16.52
CA MET A 110 -0.41 1.84 17.80
C MET A 110 -1.51 1.24 18.67
N GLU A 111 -2.71 1.81 18.64
CA GLU A 111 -3.81 1.30 19.47
C GLU A 111 -4.26 -0.06 18.95
N VAL A 112 -4.46 -0.19 17.63
CA VAL A 112 -4.81 -1.47 17.02
C VAL A 112 -3.72 -2.53 17.25
N ILE A 113 -2.44 -2.16 17.15
CA ILE A 113 -1.33 -3.09 17.37
C ILE A 113 -1.33 -3.59 18.82
N LYS A 114 -1.61 -2.71 19.79
CA LYS A 114 -1.75 -3.08 21.21
C LYS A 114 -2.96 -3.99 21.41
N GLN A 115 -4.10 -3.69 20.79
CA GLN A 115 -5.29 -4.54 20.82
C GLN A 115 -5.00 -5.93 20.25
N LEU A 116 -4.25 -6.02 19.15
CA LEU A 116 -3.80 -7.30 18.61
C LEU A 116 -2.96 -8.08 19.64
N GLY A 117 -2.03 -7.41 20.32
CA GLY A 117 -1.27 -8.00 21.43
C GLY A 117 -2.19 -8.53 22.54
N ASN A 118 -3.17 -7.74 22.98
CA ASN A 118 -4.14 -8.15 24.01
C ASN A 118 -4.98 -9.36 23.58
N VAL A 119 -5.46 -9.38 22.32
CA VAL A 119 -6.21 -10.50 21.74
C VAL A 119 -5.38 -11.77 21.75
N LEU A 120 -4.14 -11.70 21.23
CA LEU A 120 -3.26 -12.86 21.13
C LEU A 120 -2.81 -13.38 22.49
N ASN A 121 -2.65 -12.53 23.50
CA ASN A 121 -2.28 -12.96 24.85
C ASN A 121 -3.40 -13.68 25.63
N LYS A 122 -4.65 -13.67 25.13
CA LYS A 122 -5.75 -14.46 25.72
C LYS A 122 -5.74 -15.92 25.28
N LEU A 123 -4.92 -16.25 24.29
CA LEU A 123 -4.78 -17.60 23.75
C LEU A 123 -3.77 -18.43 24.57
N ASP A 124 -3.86 -19.75 24.46
CA ASP A 124 -2.95 -20.69 25.13
C ASP A 124 -1.90 -21.26 24.16
N PHE A 125 -0.65 -20.87 24.37
CA PHE A 125 0.49 -21.32 23.57
C PHE A 125 1.35 -22.39 24.25
N ASN A 126 0.92 -22.92 25.41
CA ASN A 126 1.74 -23.88 26.16
C ASN A 126 1.65 -25.32 25.61
N SER A 127 0.63 -25.61 24.80
CA SER A 127 0.48 -26.91 24.15
C SER A 127 1.47 -27.07 22.97
N PRO A 128 1.95 -28.30 22.69
CA PRO A 128 2.85 -28.56 21.56
C PRO A 128 2.29 -28.03 20.24
N HIS A 129 3.14 -27.36 19.46
CA HIS A 129 2.72 -26.57 18.30
C HIS A 129 1.90 -27.35 17.26
N PHE A 130 2.21 -28.65 17.04
CA PHE A 130 1.56 -29.49 16.03
C PHE A 130 0.10 -29.87 16.33
N ILE A 131 -0.38 -29.66 17.56
CA ILE A 131 -1.79 -29.87 17.96
C ILE A 131 -2.43 -28.60 18.54
N ASN A 132 -1.69 -27.49 18.59
CA ASN A 132 -2.16 -26.28 19.24
C ASN A 132 -3.01 -25.43 18.28
N ILE A 133 -4.33 -25.57 18.38
CA ILE A 133 -5.32 -24.85 17.57
C ILE A 133 -5.17 -23.32 17.74
N ASP A 134 -4.83 -22.85 18.93
CA ASP A 134 -4.66 -21.42 19.18
C ASP A 134 -3.45 -20.87 18.45
N ALA A 135 -2.34 -21.61 18.48
CA ALA A 135 -1.13 -21.26 17.74
C ALA A 135 -1.39 -21.26 16.22
N ASP A 136 -2.14 -22.24 15.69
CA ASP A 136 -2.50 -22.29 14.26
C ASP A 136 -3.37 -21.09 13.83
N VAL A 137 -4.41 -20.77 14.60
CA VAL A 137 -5.30 -19.65 14.29
C VAL A 137 -4.56 -18.30 14.40
N ALA A 138 -3.74 -18.13 15.45
CA ALA A 138 -2.89 -16.95 15.59
C ALA A 138 -1.87 -16.83 14.44
N TYR A 139 -1.24 -17.94 14.05
CA TYR A 139 -0.31 -17.98 12.93
C TYR A 139 -0.98 -17.54 11.63
N LYS A 140 -2.18 -18.05 11.33
CA LYS A 140 -2.95 -17.67 10.15
C LYS A 140 -3.26 -16.17 10.11
N LEU A 141 -3.67 -15.58 11.24
CA LEU A 141 -3.90 -14.14 11.33
C LEU A 141 -2.62 -13.36 11.02
N LEU A 142 -1.50 -13.69 11.67
CA LEU A 142 -0.22 -13.00 11.44
C LEU A 142 0.29 -13.19 10.01
N LYS A 143 0.01 -14.34 9.39
CA LYS A 143 0.32 -14.61 7.97
C LYS A 143 -0.54 -13.75 7.04
N PHE A 144 -1.84 -13.60 7.32
CA PHE A 144 -2.73 -12.70 6.56
C PHE A 144 -2.21 -11.26 6.58
N LEU A 145 -1.84 -10.77 7.76
CA LEU A 145 -1.25 -9.44 7.95
C LEU A 145 0.07 -9.28 7.16
N ASN A 146 0.96 -10.28 7.18
CA ASN A 146 2.16 -10.26 6.35
C ASN A 146 1.84 -10.19 4.86
N ASN A 147 0.96 -11.07 4.37
CA ASN A 147 0.60 -11.18 2.96
C ASN A 147 0.06 -9.86 2.41
N ILE A 148 -0.79 -9.15 3.16
CA ILE A 148 -1.34 -7.84 2.77
C ILE A 148 -0.22 -6.83 2.47
N THR A 149 0.82 -6.79 3.30
CA THR A 149 1.96 -5.91 3.08
C THR A 149 2.89 -6.43 1.98
N ASP A 150 3.10 -7.74 1.91
CA ASP A 150 3.96 -8.37 0.91
C ASP A 150 3.43 -8.21 -0.52
N TYR A 151 2.13 -8.38 -0.74
CA TYR A 151 1.53 -8.14 -2.04
C TYR A 151 1.68 -6.69 -2.46
N ALA A 152 1.45 -5.73 -1.55
CA ALA A 152 1.59 -4.32 -1.85
C ALA A 152 3.05 -3.95 -2.19
N LYS A 153 4.02 -4.42 -1.40
CA LYS A 153 5.46 -4.21 -1.65
C LYS A 153 5.90 -4.86 -2.96
N THR A 154 5.49 -6.09 -3.23
CA THR A 154 5.81 -6.81 -4.46
C THR A 154 5.26 -6.08 -5.67
N LEU A 155 4.00 -5.62 -5.59
CA LEU A 155 3.36 -4.87 -6.65
C LEU A 155 4.15 -3.61 -7.02
N VAL A 156 4.49 -2.75 -6.06
CA VAL A 156 5.11 -1.45 -6.37
C VAL A 156 6.61 -1.49 -6.57
N ASN A 157 7.32 -2.46 -5.99
CA ASN A 157 8.78 -2.54 -6.05
C ASN A 157 9.27 -3.52 -7.12
N TYR A 158 8.47 -4.52 -7.50
CA TYR A 158 8.86 -5.55 -8.45
C TYR A 158 7.98 -5.53 -9.71
N TYR A 159 6.66 -5.70 -9.58
CA TYR A 159 5.77 -5.76 -10.74
C TYR A 159 5.61 -4.42 -11.46
N LEU A 160 5.63 -3.31 -10.73
CA LEU A 160 5.61 -1.94 -11.26
C LEU A 160 6.90 -1.19 -10.87
N SER A 161 8.03 -1.90 -10.97
CA SER A 161 9.36 -1.29 -10.80
C SER A 161 9.59 -0.17 -11.83
N ASP A 162 10.58 0.68 -11.59
CA ASP A 162 10.90 1.75 -12.53
C ASP A 162 11.33 1.21 -13.90
N GLU A 163 12.01 0.05 -13.93
CA GLU A 163 12.35 -0.66 -15.16
C GLU A 163 11.10 -1.19 -15.87
N THR A 164 10.19 -1.83 -15.13
CA THR A 164 8.93 -2.33 -15.70
C THR A 164 8.06 -1.19 -16.23
N LEU A 165 8.02 -0.04 -15.55
CA LEU A 165 7.31 1.14 -16.05
C LEU A 165 7.92 1.66 -17.35
N LEU A 166 9.25 1.65 -17.50
CA LEU A 166 9.88 2.01 -18.78
C LEU A 166 9.52 1.01 -19.90
N HIS A 167 9.47 -0.28 -19.58
CA HIS A 167 9.02 -1.32 -20.51
C HIS A 167 7.54 -1.12 -20.91
N ILE A 168 6.66 -0.83 -19.96
CA ILE A 168 5.24 -0.53 -20.23
C ILE A 168 5.11 0.65 -21.18
N LYS A 169 5.88 1.73 -20.93
CA LYS A 169 5.88 2.93 -21.78
C LYS A 169 6.23 2.60 -23.24
N SER A 170 7.27 1.78 -23.46
CA SER A 170 7.77 1.48 -24.80
C SER A 170 6.92 0.44 -25.54
N SER A 171 6.45 -0.60 -24.84
CA SER A 171 5.89 -1.81 -25.45
C SER A 171 4.35 -1.88 -25.47
N LYS A 172 3.65 -1.20 -24.56
CA LYS A 172 2.19 -1.36 -24.39
C LYS A 172 1.42 -0.23 -25.06
N ASP A 173 0.18 -0.50 -25.46
CA ASP A 173 -0.74 0.49 -26.03
C ASP A 173 -1.53 1.23 -24.93
N LYS A 174 -2.31 2.25 -25.32
CA LYS A 174 -3.10 3.05 -24.38
C LYS A 174 -4.07 2.19 -23.57
N LEU A 175 -4.70 1.19 -24.20
CA LEU A 175 -5.71 0.34 -23.57
C LEU A 175 -5.08 -0.50 -22.46
N ARG A 176 -3.96 -1.17 -22.73
CA ARG A 176 -3.25 -1.99 -21.74
C ARG A 176 -2.72 -1.16 -20.58
N ILE A 177 -2.20 0.04 -20.82
CA ILE A 177 -1.75 0.93 -19.73
C ILE A 177 -2.93 1.36 -18.86
N THR A 178 -4.08 1.64 -19.47
CA THR A 178 -5.32 1.97 -18.74
C THR A 178 -5.80 0.79 -17.90
N GLU A 179 -5.72 -0.42 -18.43
CA GLU A 179 -6.09 -1.66 -17.72
C GLU A 179 -5.20 -1.89 -16.50
N ILE A 180 -3.88 -1.73 -16.65
CA ILE A 180 -2.92 -1.80 -15.53
C ILE A 180 -3.26 -0.76 -14.45
N TYR A 181 -3.57 0.48 -14.85
CA TYR A 181 -3.97 1.54 -13.93
C TYR A 181 -5.23 1.20 -13.15
N ASN A 182 -6.28 0.71 -13.82
CA ASN A 182 -7.53 0.35 -13.16
C ASN A 182 -7.31 -0.78 -12.14
N HIS A 183 -6.56 -1.82 -12.51
CA HIS A 183 -6.21 -2.89 -11.57
C HIS A 183 -5.38 -2.41 -10.39
N LEU A 184 -4.50 -1.43 -10.57
CA LEU A 184 -3.78 -0.80 -9.46
C LEU A 184 -4.75 -0.12 -8.50
N GLU A 185 -5.72 0.65 -9.00
CA GLU A 185 -6.73 1.30 -8.15
C GLU A 185 -7.63 0.29 -7.42
N ASP A 186 -8.03 -0.79 -8.10
CA ASP A 186 -8.79 -1.89 -7.50
C ASP A 186 -7.98 -2.55 -6.37
N PHE A 187 -6.69 -2.81 -6.60
CA PHE A 187 -5.80 -3.38 -5.58
C PHE A 187 -5.70 -2.47 -4.35
N ILE A 188 -5.48 -1.17 -4.56
CA ILE A 188 -5.32 -0.19 -3.47
C ILE A 188 -6.60 -0.12 -2.63
N THR A 189 -7.74 0.04 -3.29
CA THR A 189 -9.06 0.12 -2.63
C THR A 189 -9.38 -1.15 -1.86
N LEU A 190 -9.15 -2.32 -2.47
CA LEU A 190 -9.37 -3.62 -1.83
C LEU A 190 -8.51 -3.77 -0.58
N ARG A 191 -7.23 -3.38 -0.66
CA ARG A 191 -6.30 -3.45 0.46
C ARG A 191 -6.75 -2.55 1.61
N GLU A 192 -7.12 -1.31 1.35
CA GLU A 192 -7.56 -0.36 2.37
C GLU A 192 -8.83 -0.86 3.09
N ASN A 193 -9.78 -1.40 2.33
CA ASN A 193 -11.00 -2.00 2.87
C ASN A 193 -10.68 -3.23 3.72
N CYS A 194 -9.85 -4.14 3.22
CA CYS A 194 -9.44 -5.34 3.96
C CYS A 194 -8.73 -5.00 5.27
N MET A 195 -7.79 -4.04 5.24
CA MET A 195 -7.12 -3.53 6.44
C MET A 195 -8.12 -2.96 7.44
N SER A 196 -9.09 -2.18 6.98
CA SER A 196 -10.13 -1.60 7.85
C SER A 196 -11.00 -2.67 8.50
N LYS A 197 -11.43 -3.69 7.75
CA LYS A 197 -12.18 -4.84 8.30
C LYS A 197 -11.38 -5.57 9.38
N ILE A 198 -10.10 -5.84 9.12
CA ILE A 198 -9.20 -6.50 10.08
C ILE A 198 -9.08 -5.69 11.37
N LYS A 199 -8.88 -4.36 11.27
CA LYS A 199 -8.79 -3.47 12.44
C LYS A 199 -10.06 -3.53 13.29
N LEU A 200 -11.23 -3.48 12.66
CA LEU A 200 -12.52 -3.57 13.35
C LEU A 200 -12.69 -4.92 14.05
N GLN A 201 -12.30 -6.02 13.40
CA GLN A 201 -12.37 -7.35 14.00
C GLN A 201 -11.41 -7.48 15.19
N ILE A 202 -10.19 -6.94 15.11
CA ILE A 202 -9.25 -6.91 16.24
C ILE A 202 -9.87 -6.17 17.44
N ALA A 203 -10.43 -4.98 17.22
CA ALA A 203 -11.08 -4.21 18.28
C ALA A 203 -12.29 -4.95 18.88
N TYR A 204 -13.09 -5.61 18.04
CA TYR A 204 -14.21 -6.44 18.49
C TYR A 204 -13.75 -7.61 19.35
N LEU A 205 -12.71 -8.34 18.92
CA LEU A 205 -12.14 -9.48 19.66
C LEU A 205 -11.49 -9.03 20.97
N GLU A 206 -10.91 -7.83 21.01
CA GLU A 206 -10.32 -7.28 22.22
C GLU A 206 -11.37 -7.10 23.33
N SER A 207 -12.60 -6.74 22.98
CA SER A 207 -13.71 -6.61 23.93
C SER A 207 -14.18 -7.94 24.54
N LYS A 208 -13.79 -9.08 23.98
CA LYS A 208 -14.19 -10.41 24.48
C LYS A 208 -13.41 -10.79 25.73
N ILE A 209 -14.12 -11.32 26.73
CA ILE A 209 -13.53 -11.68 28.02
C ILE A 209 -12.87 -13.08 27.97
N THR A 210 -13.54 -14.05 27.35
CA THR A 210 -13.09 -15.45 27.41
C THR A 210 -12.20 -15.81 26.22
N ARG A 211 -11.24 -16.71 26.48
CA ARG A 211 -10.40 -17.33 25.45
C ARG A 211 -11.24 -17.98 24.34
N GLU A 212 -12.30 -18.70 24.69
CA GLU A 212 -13.15 -19.40 23.74
C GLU A 212 -13.85 -18.45 22.77
N SER A 213 -14.41 -17.33 23.26
CA SER A 213 -15.01 -16.32 22.38
C SER A 213 -14.00 -15.66 21.46
N VAL A 214 -12.78 -15.41 21.95
CA VAL A 214 -11.69 -14.89 21.11
C VAL A 214 -11.30 -15.90 20.05
N LEU A 215 -11.09 -17.16 20.43
CA LEU A 215 -10.68 -18.21 19.50
C LEU A 215 -11.72 -18.45 18.40
N THR A 216 -13.01 -18.49 18.74
CA THR A 216 -14.09 -18.65 17.76
C THR A 216 -14.12 -17.49 16.77
N GLY A 217 -14.10 -16.25 17.26
CA GLY A 217 -14.10 -15.09 16.35
C GLY A 217 -12.82 -14.98 15.52
N MET A 218 -11.66 -15.40 16.05
CA MET A 218 -10.44 -15.47 15.25
C MET A 218 -10.53 -16.55 14.16
N LYS A 219 -11.13 -17.71 14.43
CA LYS A 219 -11.35 -18.76 13.41
C LYS A 219 -12.20 -18.23 12.26
N GLU A 220 -13.28 -17.50 12.56
CA GLU A 220 -14.13 -16.86 11.57
C GLU A 220 -13.34 -15.80 10.76
N MET A 221 -12.54 -14.98 11.45
CA MET A 221 -11.72 -13.94 10.82
C MET A 221 -10.66 -14.51 9.86
N VAL A 222 -10.04 -15.66 10.19
CA VAL A 222 -8.97 -16.26 9.37
C VAL A 222 -9.45 -17.37 8.43
N ALA A 223 -10.77 -17.56 8.31
CA ALA A 223 -11.35 -18.49 7.36
C ALA A 223 -11.03 -18.04 5.92
N TYR A 224 -10.56 -18.95 5.07
CA TYR A 224 -10.19 -18.62 3.69
C TYR A 224 -11.42 -18.30 2.83
N GLU A 225 -12.51 -18.98 3.10
CA GLU A 225 -13.84 -18.75 2.54
C GLU A 225 -14.52 -17.50 3.12
N GLY A 226 -14.01 -16.96 4.23
CA GLY A 226 -14.48 -15.72 4.84
C GLY A 226 -14.05 -14.48 4.04
N GLU A 227 -14.72 -13.36 4.30
CA GLU A 227 -14.54 -12.10 3.57
C GLU A 227 -13.08 -11.63 3.53
N ILE A 228 -12.38 -11.67 4.67
CA ILE A 228 -10.96 -11.27 4.74
C ILE A 228 -10.07 -12.22 3.93
N GLY A 229 -10.31 -13.54 4.01
CA GLY A 229 -9.57 -14.53 3.24
C GLY A 229 -9.73 -14.34 1.73
N GLN A 230 -10.96 -14.06 1.30
CA GLN A 230 -11.29 -13.76 -0.10
C GLN A 230 -10.63 -12.47 -0.57
N ASP A 231 -10.68 -11.39 0.22
CA ASP A 231 -10.04 -10.11 -0.10
C ASP A 231 -8.52 -10.30 -0.30
N ILE A 232 -7.85 -11.07 0.56
CA ILE A 232 -6.41 -11.35 0.47
C ILE A 232 -6.07 -12.18 -0.77
N ASN A 233 -6.89 -13.17 -1.12
CA ASN A 233 -6.69 -13.96 -2.33
C ASN A 233 -6.89 -13.10 -3.60
N LEU A 234 -7.92 -12.26 -3.60
CA LEU A 234 -8.19 -11.34 -4.70
C LEU A 234 -7.05 -10.32 -4.87
N MET A 235 -6.48 -9.79 -3.77
CA MET A 235 -5.28 -8.95 -3.83
C MET A 235 -4.13 -9.64 -4.56
N SER A 236 -3.84 -10.91 -4.22
CA SER A 236 -2.81 -11.70 -4.91
C SER A 236 -3.12 -11.86 -6.39
N THR A 237 -4.39 -12.14 -6.73
CA THR A 237 -4.83 -12.32 -8.12
C THR A 237 -4.65 -11.05 -8.93
N ILE A 238 -5.09 -9.90 -8.40
CA ILE A 238 -4.94 -8.60 -9.07
C ILE A 238 -3.46 -8.26 -9.26
N ALA A 239 -2.61 -8.49 -8.26
CA ALA A 239 -1.17 -8.23 -8.38
C ALA A 239 -0.51 -9.09 -9.48
N ILE A 240 -0.87 -10.38 -9.59
CA ILE A 240 -0.39 -11.27 -10.64
C ILE A 240 -0.92 -10.84 -12.01
N THR A 241 -2.19 -10.44 -12.10
CA THR A 241 -2.78 -9.88 -13.33
C THR A 241 -1.98 -8.67 -13.78
N ILE A 242 -1.72 -7.69 -12.92
CA ILE A 242 -0.89 -6.52 -13.24
C ILE A 242 0.48 -6.95 -13.77
N TRP A 243 1.15 -7.90 -13.11
CA TRP A 243 2.43 -8.41 -13.58
C TRP A 243 2.35 -9.01 -14.99
N SER A 244 1.32 -9.80 -15.28
CA SER A 244 1.12 -10.40 -16.61
C SER A 244 0.85 -9.37 -17.72
N LEU A 245 0.28 -8.22 -17.34
CA LEU A 245 -0.06 -7.14 -18.26
C LEU A 245 1.13 -6.22 -18.56
N SER A 246 2.06 -6.13 -17.61
CA SER A 246 3.25 -5.25 -17.61
C SER A 246 4.31 -5.66 -18.64
#